data_AF-A0A2H9QEB9-F1
#
_entry.id   AF-A0A2H9QEB9-F1
#
_cell.length_a   1.000
_cell.length_b   1.000
_cell.length_c   1.000
_cell.angle_alpha   90.00
_cell.angle_beta   90.00
_cell.angle_gamma   90.00
#
_symmetry.space_group_name_H-M   'P 1'
#
loop_
_entity.id
_entity.type
_entity.pdbx_description
1 polymer ?
#
loop_
_entity_poly.entity_id
_entity_poly.type
_entity_poly.pdbx_seq_one_letter_code
_entity_poly.pdbx_strand_id
1 'polypeptide(L)'
;LPKSKSHILDSFIESVLFKNNFVLPKKQAKFDSGFVEKNRFKDLKKVDFSFVWPVLFSFPFYNLGFNSVNCSCCKPDSLNEKNILPSSLIEIKFLEEGIYFESTNSEFSSFFHSNSSGKEKRLKRKNEWNLHGIPLGPFFRNDVLRVPLNDAVRLVQEEKAVFLSDHNLSWFCRKKENFLSIELNELNKKIVFFDKKLTEIEKNSIKENGIGFSLFLDSSPEFNFFSEFVVLLKSIFSSTPFHLISLSFVFFDADLACAVRSVFSSVLLKFNEFSNLNSSKSFISSNNVLLDSDNPLKVISDFSKNQNLPVPELVV
;
A
#
# COMPACT_ATOMS: atom_id res chain seq x y z
N LEU A 1 22.08 3.73 21.19
CA LEU A 1 20.67 3.86 20.74
C LEU A 1 20.67 4.19 19.25
N PRO A 2 19.82 3.55 18.43
CA PRO A 2 19.70 3.87 17.01
C PRO A 2 19.35 5.35 16.83
N LYS A 3 20.07 6.03 15.93
CA LYS A 3 20.05 7.50 15.79
C LYS A 3 18.80 8.03 15.06
N SER A 4 18.02 7.17 14.40
CA SER A 4 16.80 7.54 13.66
C SER A 4 15.85 6.34 13.48
N LYS A 5 14.56 6.61 13.22
CA LYS A 5 13.54 5.60 12.92
C LYS A 5 13.93 4.70 11.72
N SER A 6 14.58 5.27 10.70
CA SER A 6 15.11 4.53 9.55
C SER A 6 16.09 3.45 10.00
N HIS A 7 17.04 3.79 10.87
CA HIS A 7 18.05 2.84 11.33
C HIS A 7 17.44 1.65 12.09
N ILE A 8 16.36 1.87 12.85
CA ILE A 8 15.64 0.77 13.53
C ILE A 8 15.03 -0.18 12.51
N LEU A 9 14.41 0.36 11.46
CA LEU A 9 13.79 -0.42 10.39
C LEU A 9 14.84 -1.16 9.55
N ASP A 10 15.98 -0.51 9.26
CA ASP A 10 17.12 -1.13 8.59
C ASP A 10 17.62 -2.33 9.41
N SER A 11 17.90 -2.14 10.70
CA SER A 11 18.36 -3.22 11.59
C SER A 11 17.33 -4.35 11.73
N PHE A 12 16.02 -4.02 11.78
CA PHE A 12 14.97 -5.02 11.79
C PHE A 12 15.03 -5.87 10.52
N ILE A 13 14.97 -5.26 9.33
CA ILE A 13 14.94 -6.02 8.07
C ILE A 13 16.26 -6.75 7.83
N GLU A 14 17.39 -6.14 8.19
CA GLU A 14 18.70 -6.78 8.18
C GLU A 14 18.69 -8.08 8.99
N SER A 15 18.15 -8.05 10.22
CA SER A 15 18.05 -9.25 11.06
C SER A 15 17.18 -10.34 10.42
N VAL A 16 16.10 -9.94 9.74
CA VAL A 16 15.23 -10.86 8.99
C VAL A 16 15.99 -11.51 7.83
N LEU A 17 16.74 -10.73 7.05
CA LEU A 17 17.51 -11.22 5.91
C LEU A 17 18.63 -12.19 6.36
N PHE A 18 19.40 -11.81 7.39
CA PHE A 18 20.48 -12.64 7.93
C PHE A 18 19.98 -13.96 8.50
N LYS A 19 18.89 -13.93 9.29
CA LYS A 19 18.27 -15.15 9.85
C LYS A 19 17.90 -16.16 8.76
N ASN A 20 17.60 -15.69 7.56
CA ASN A 20 17.16 -16.52 6.43
C ASN A 20 18.24 -16.73 5.36
N ASN A 21 19.50 -16.35 5.62
CA ASN A 21 20.61 -16.44 4.67
C ASN A 21 20.28 -15.84 3.28
N PHE A 22 19.50 -14.76 3.26
CA PHE A 22 19.03 -14.17 2.01
C PHE A 22 19.96 -13.06 1.53
N VAL A 23 20.55 -13.23 0.35
CA VAL A 23 21.40 -12.23 -0.29
C VAL A 23 20.59 -11.51 -1.35
N LEU A 24 20.53 -10.18 -1.26
CA LEU A 24 19.82 -9.39 -2.25
C LEU A 24 20.66 -9.25 -3.52
N PRO A 25 20.09 -9.56 -4.69
CA PRO A 25 20.73 -9.19 -5.95
C PRO A 25 20.78 -7.67 -6.04
N LYS A 26 21.96 -7.09 -6.33
CA LYS A 26 22.07 -5.65 -6.60
C LYS A 26 21.24 -5.32 -7.85
N LYS A 27 20.02 -4.82 -7.67
CA LYS A 27 19.19 -4.27 -8.73
C LYS A 27 19.13 -2.76 -8.55
N GLN A 28 19.77 -2.02 -9.47
CA GLN A 28 19.53 -0.59 -9.59
C GLN A 28 18.28 -0.39 -10.43
N ALA A 29 17.24 0.19 -9.84
CA ALA A 29 16.17 0.78 -10.61
C ALA A 29 16.25 2.30 -10.49
N LYS A 30 16.07 2.97 -11.63
CA LYS A 30 15.82 4.41 -11.69
C LYS A 30 14.32 4.59 -11.49
N PHE A 31 13.92 5.02 -10.29
CA PHE A 31 12.59 5.56 -10.08
C PHE A 31 12.72 6.98 -9.59
N ASP A 32 11.97 7.88 -10.22
CA ASP A 32 11.79 9.23 -9.71
C ASP A 32 10.87 9.16 -8.49
N SER A 33 11.33 9.78 -7.42
CA SER A 33 10.57 9.95 -6.20
C SER A 33 9.63 11.14 -6.30
N GLY A 34 8.39 10.98 -5.83
CA GLY A 34 7.57 12.11 -5.44
C GLY A 34 6.10 11.93 -5.76
N PHE A 35 5.30 11.55 -4.76
CA PHE A 35 3.90 11.92 -4.74
C PHE A 35 3.66 12.86 -3.57
N VAL A 36 3.28 14.09 -3.89
CA VAL A 36 2.77 15.07 -2.93
C VAL A 36 1.56 15.75 -3.59
N GLU A 37 0.36 15.23 -3.34
CA GLU A 37 -0.83 16.06 -3.45
C GLU A 37 -1.05 16.75 -2.11
N LYS A 38 -0.73 18.05 -2.08
CA LYS A 38 -1.15 18.95 -1.00
C LYS A 38 -2.54 19.48 -1.33
N ASN A 39 -3.57 18.71 -1.03
CA ASN A 39 -4.90 19.26 -0.95
C ASN A 39 -5.13 19.78 0.47
N ARG A 40 -5.51 21.06 0.59
CA ARG A 40 -5.95 21.66 1.86
C ARG A 40 -7.46 21.42 1.98
N PHE A 41 -7.84 20.36 2.67
CA PHE A 41 -9.24 20.15 3.05
C PHE A 41 -9.43 20.55 4.52
N LYS A 42 -10.49 21.31 4.81
CA LYS A 42 -11.01 21.49 6.17
C LYS A 42 -12.12 20.46 6.40
N ASP A 43 -12.24 19.98 7.64
CA ASP A 43 -13.35 19.16 8.15
C ASP A 43 -13.48 17.71 7.62
N LEU A 44 -12.42 17.13 7.05
CA LEU A 44 -12.41 15.72 6.64
C LEU A 44 -11.85 14.79 7.72
N LYS A 45 -12.43 13.59 7.85
CA LYS A 45 -11.97 12.58 8.80
C LYS A 45 -10.87 11.74 8.17
N LYS A 46 -9.79 11.48 8.90
CA LYS A 46 -8.64 10.71 8.38
C LYS A 46 -8.85 9.21 8.64
N VAL A 47 -8.76 8.40 7.60
CA VAL A 47 -8.74 6.93 7.67
C VAL A 47 -7.29 6.47 7.50
N ASP A 48 -6.77 5.80 8.52
CA ASP A 48 -5.38 5.35 8.62
C ASP A 48 -5.26 3.85 8.33
N PHE A 49 -4.55 3.52 7.27
CA PHE A 49 -4.31 2.14 6.83
C PHE A 49 -2.97 1.58 7.34
N SER A 50 -2.21 2.31 8.16
CA SER A 50 -0.83 1.97 8.52
C SER A 50 -0.71 0.60 9.20
N PHE A 51 -1.72 0.15 9.95
CA PHE A 51 -1.76 -1.19 10.54
C PHE A 51 -2.36 -2.27 9.62
N VAL A 52 -3.07 -1.86 8.57
CA VAL A 52 -3.63 -2.77 7.56
C VAL A 52 -2.53 -3.27 6.63
N TRP A 53 -1.61 -2.39 6.24
CA TRP A 53 -0.57 -2.71 5.26
C TRP A 53 0.31 -3.92 5.60
N PRO A 54 0.88 -4.04 6.81
CA PRO A 54 1.75 -5.16 7.12
C PRO A 54 0.99 -6.48 7.14
N VAL A 55 -0.30 -6.45 7.52
CA VAL A 55 -1.20 -7.61 7.46
C VAL A 55 -1.47 -8.02 6.01
N LEU A 56 -1.78 -7.07 5.13
CA LEU A 56 -1.99 -7.35 3.71
C LEU A 56 -0.73 -7.88 3.00
N PHE A 57 0.44 -7.50 3.47
CA PHE A 57 1.71 -7.98 2.90
C PHE A 57 2.12 -9.33 3.47
N SER A 58 1.46 -9.77 4.54
CA SER A 58 1.66 -11.08 5.13
C SER A 58 0.74 -12.14 4.50
N PHE A 59 1.09 -13.41 4.67
CA PHE A 59 0.24 -14.53 4.29
C PHE A 59 -1.03 -14.54 5.17
N PRO A 60 -2.23 -14.86 4.63
CA PRO A 60 -2.51 -15.43 3.30
C PRO A 60 -2.91 -14.39 2.22
N PHE A 61 -2.66 -13.10 2.45
CA PHE A 61 -3.02 -12.03 1.50
C PHE A 61 -2.03 -11.96 0.33
N TYR A 62 -1.30 -10.86 0.17
CA TYR A 62 -0.36 -10.70 -0.94
C TYR A 62 0.98 -11.37 -0.69
N ASN A 63 1.30 -11.77 0.56
CA ASN A 63 2.54 -12.46 0.90
C ASN A 63 3.78 -11.79 0.26
N LEU A 64 3.88 -10.46 0.33
CA LEU A 64 4.94 -9.67 -0.31
C LEU A 64 6.21 -9.71 0.54
N GLY A 65 7.31 -10.10 -0.09
CA GLY A 65 8.64 -10.15 0.50
C GLY A 65 9.68 -10.45 -0.57
N PHE A 66 10.95 -10.32 -0.20
CA PHE A 66 12.07 -10.44 -1.13
C PHE A 66 12.14 -11.79 -1.86
N ASN A 67 11.59 -12.85 -1.24
CA ASN A 67 11.64 -14.22 -1.76
C ASN A 67 10.31 -14.73 -2.33
N SER A 68 9.26 -13.90 -2.37
CA SER A 68 7.91 -14.34 -2.77
C SER A 68 7.36 -13.65 -4.01
N VAL A 69 7.83 -12.44 -4.32
CA VAL A 69 7.50 -11.76 -5.58
C VAL A 69 8.18 -12.49 -6.74
N ASN A 70 7.41 -12.76 -7.80
CA ASN A 70 7.85 -13.45 -9.01
C ASN A 70 8.50 -14.83 -8.75
N CYS A 71 8.02 -15.54 -7.72
CA CYS A 71 8.56 -16.85 -7.37
C CYS A 71 8.35 -17.88 -8.49
N SER A 72 9.29 -18.81 -8.65
CA SER A 72 9.23 -19.83 -9.71
C SER A 72 8.06 -20.81 -9.59
N CYS A 73 7.57 -21.04 -8.36
CA CYS A 73 6.59 -22.10 -8.10
C CYS A 73 5.11 -21.71 -8.29
N CYS A 74 4.83 -20.41 -8.49
CA CYS A 74 3.48 -19.86 -8.65
C CYS A 74 3.40 -18.92 -9.86
N LYS A 75 4.21 -19.14 -10.91
CA LYS A 75 4.11 -18.35 -12.14
C LYS A 75 2.70 -18.50 -12.73
N PRO A 76 1.99 -17.40 -13.02
CA PRO A 76 0.65 -17.47 -13.57
C PRO A 76 0.69 -17.84 -15.05
N ASP A 77 -0.23 -18.71 -15.45
CA ASP A 77 -0.44 -19.15 -16.83
C ASP A 77 -1.50 -18.29 -17.55
N SER A 78 -2.30 -17.51 -16.81
CA SER A 78 -3.35 -16.64 -17.38
C SER A 78 -3.70 -15.44 -16.48
N LEU A 79 -4.36 -14.42 -17.05
CA LEU A 79 -4.88 -13.24 -16.32
C LEU A 79 -5.91 -13.56 -15.23
N ASN A 80 -6.49 -14.76 -15.25
CA ASN A 80 -7.53 -15.14 -14.30
C ASN A 80 -6.95 -15.62 -12.96
N GLU A 81 -5.63 -15.70 -12.83
CA GLU A 81 -5.00 -16.17 -11.61
C GLU A 81 -5.03 -15.14 -10.48
N LYS A 82 -5.38 -15.64 -9.28
CA LYS A 82 -5.59 -14.81 -8.08
C LYS A 82 -4.31 -14.23 -7.47
N ASN A 83 -3.13 -14.66 -7.93
CA ASN A 83 -1.85 -14.15 -7.43
C ASN A 83 -1.21 -13.10 -8.31
N ILE A 84 -1.89 -12.64 -9.36
CA ILE A 84 -1.39 -11.55 -10.19
C ILE A 84 -1.41 -10.25 -9.38
N LEU A 85 -0.29 -9.56 -9.38
CA LEU A 85 -0.11 -8.28 -8.70
C LEU A 85 -0.61 -7.13 -9.58
N PRO A 86 -1.14 -6.05 -8.98
CA PRO A 86 -1.54 -4.85 -9.71
C PRO A 86 -0.38 -4.17 -10.46
N SER A 87 0.87 -4.48 -10.11
CA SER A 87 2.08 -4.01 -10.80
C SER A 87 2.28 -4.66 -12.18
N SER A 88 1.47 -5.66 -12.54
CA SER A 88 1.52 -6.31 -13.85
C SER A 88 1.20 -5.32 -14.96
N LEU A 89 1.93 -5.41 -16.08
CA LEU A 89 1.69 -4.60 -17.26
C LEU A 89 0.97 -5.46 -18.30
N ILE A 90 -0.26 -5.07 -18.59
CA ILE A 90 -1.18 -5.78 -19.47
C ILE A 90 -1.19 -5.07 -20.82
N GLU A 91 -0.95 -5.85 -21.86
CA GLU A 91 -1.00 -5.37 -23.23
C GLU A 91 -2.46 -5.30 -23.69
N ILE A 92 -2.85 -4.11 -24.14
CA ILE A 92 -4.19 -3.81 -24.62
C ILE A 92 -4.13 -3.20 -26.01
N LYS A 93 -5.21 -3.38 -26.77
CA LYS A 93 -5.44 -2.70 -28.04
C LYS A 93 -6.59 -1.71 -27.90
N PHE A 94 -6.37 -0.45 -28.25
CA PHE A 94 -7.40 0.59 -28.23
C PHE A 94 -8.42 0.40 -29.36
N LEU A 95 -9.70 0.64 -29.05
CA LEU A 95 -10.82 0.46 -29.98
C LEU A 95 -11.31 1.76 -30.61
N GLU A 96 -10.98 2.91 -30.03
CA GLU A 96 -11.43 4.24 -30.45
C GLU A 96 -10.27 5.17 -30.77
N GLU A 97 -10.59 6.30 -31.41
CA GLU A 97 -9.62 7.33 -31.78
C GLU A 97 -9.46 8.40 -30.70
N GLY A 98 -8.24 8.91 -30.52
CA GLY A 98 -7.98 10.09 -29.70
C GLY A 98 -8.20 9.92 -28.19
N ILE A 99 -8.06 8.70 -27.68
CA ILE A 99 -8.26 8.37 -26.26
C ILE A 99 -7.19 9.04 -25.39
N TYR A 100 -7.64 9.67 -24.31
CA TYR A 100 -6.80 10.08 -23.17
C TYR A 100 -7.41 9.50 -21.90
N PHE A 101 -6.56 9.11 -20.94
CA PHE A 101 -7.03 8.68 -19.62
C PHE A 101 -5.99 8.97 -18.54
N GLU A 102 -6.43 9.16 -17.30
CA GLU A 102 -5.55 9.30 -16.14
C GLU A 102 -5.22 7.93 -15.57
N SER A 103 -3.94 7.54 -15.60
CA SER A 103 -3.50 6.30 -14.96
C SER A 103 -3.81 6.33 -13.48
N THR A 104 -4.25 5.18 -12.97
CA THR A 104 -4.31 4.89 -11.53
C THR A 104 -2.93 4.82 -10.88
N ASN A 105 -1.86 4.72 -11.68
CA ASN A 105 -0.48 4.73 -11.25
C ASN A 105 0.21 6.01 -11.77
N SER A 106 0.39 6.97 -10.88
CA SER A 106 1.01 8.26 -11.22
C SER A 106 2.50 8.19 -11.58
N GLU A 107 3.22 7.21 -11.04
CA GLU A 107 4.61 6.92 -11.41
C GLU A 107 4.66 6.42 -12.86
N PHE A 108 3.71 5.56 -13.24
CA PHE A 108 3.56 5.10 -14.61
C PHE A 108 3.22 6.27 -15.56
N SER A 109 2.28 7.14 -15.19
CA SER A 109 1.98 8.36 -15.97
C SER A 109 3.20 9.27 -16.13
N SER A 110 3.97 9.48 -15.07
CA SER A 110 5.19 10.32 -15.10
C SER A 110 6.26 9.70 -15.99
N PHE A 111 6.50 8.39 -15.84
CA PHE A 111 7.43 7.64 -16.68
C PHE A 111 7.02 7.69 -18.15
N PHE A 112 5.75 7.43 -18.46
CA PHE A 112 5.23 7.51 -19.81
C PHE A 112 5.37 8.92 -20.37
N HIS A 113 5.03 9.95 -19.58
CA HIS A 113 5.15 11.34 -20.01
C HIS A 113 6.60 11.70 -20.35
N SER A 114 7.57 11.30 -19.52
CA SER A 114 8.98 11.58 -19.71
C SER A 114 9.60 10.84 -20.90
N ASN A 115 9.15 9.62 -21.19
CA ASN A 115 9.75 8.75 -22.20
C ASN A 115 8.99 8.70 -23.54
N SER A 116 7.77 9.21 -23.61
CA SER A 116 6.95 9.18 -24.84
C SER A 116 6.91 10.53 -25.55
N SER A 117 6.74 10.51 -26.87
CA SER A 117 6.48 11.71 -27.67
C SER A 117 5.13 12.36 -27.28
N GLY A 118 4.88 13.61 -27.69
CA GLY A 118 3.60 14.29 -27.44
C GLY A 118 3.41 14.88 -26.04
N LYS A 119 4.51 15.22 -25.34
CA LYS A 119 4.48 15.82 -23.99
C LYS A 119 3.60 17.07 -23.90
N GLU A 120 3.74 17.98 -24.85
CA GLU A 120 2.97 19.23 -24.91
C GLU A 120 1.47 18.97 -25.07
N LYS A 121 1.08 18.00 -25.91
CA LYS A 121 -0.34 17.62 -26.10
C LYS A 121 -0.96 17.12 -24.80
N ARG A 122 -0.24 16.31 -24.03
CA ARG A 122 -0.70 15.83 -22.71
C ARG A 122 -0.86 16.97 -21.71
N LEU A 123 0.09 17.90 -21.65
CA LEU A 123 0.01 19.08 -20.76
C LEU A 123 -1.13 20.01 -21.17
N LYS A 124 -1.32 20.21 -22.48
CA LYS A 124 -2.45 20.98 -23.00
C LYS A 124 -3.78 20.34 -22.60
N ARG A 125 -3.94 19.03 -22.82
CA ARG A 125 -5.14 18.28 -22.43
C ARG A 125 -5.38 18.35 -20.92
N LYS A 126 -4.33 18.21 -20.10
CA LYS A 126 -4.42 18.37 -18.63
C LYS A 126 -5.01 19.72 -18.25
N ASN A 127 -4.49 20.80 -18.84
CA ASN A 127 -4.94 22.17 -18.55
C ASN A 127 -6.36 22.44 -19.09
N GLU A 128 -6.65 21.98 -20.31
CA GLU A 128 -7.97 22.14 -20.95
C GLU A 128 -9.10 21.46 -20.14
N TRP A 129 -8.81 20.32 -19.50
CA TRP A 129 -9.79 19.51 -18.78
C TRP A 129 -9.61 19.54 -17.25
N ASN A 130 -8.70 20.38 -16.76
CA ASN A 130 -8.34 20.50 -15.34
C ASN A 130 -8.11 19.13 -14.65
N LEU A 131 -7.39 18.23 -15.32
CA LEU A 131 -7.12 16.89 -14.82
C LEU A 131 -6.17 16.93 -13.61
N HIS A 132 -6.34 15.99 -12.68
CA HIS A 132 -5.50 15.88 -11.48
C HIS A 132 -4.07 15.46 -11.86
N GLY A 133 -3.95 14.40 -12.64
CA GLY A 133 -2.72 13.82 -13.14
C GLY A 133 -2.36 14.23 -14.57
N ILE A 134 -1.18 13.80 -15.01
CA ILE A 134 -0.82 13.86 -16.43
C ILE A 134 -1.51 12.69 -17.14
N PRO A 135 -2.36 12.93 -18.16
CA PRO A 135 -3.04 11.86 -18.86
C PRO A 135 -2.07 11.08 -19.74
N LEU A 136 -2.35 9.80 -19.93
CA LEU A 136 -1.78 8.96 -20.98
C LEU A 136 -2.45 9.28 -22.32
N GLY A 137 -1.72 9.12 -23.42
CA GLY A 137 -2.21 9.34 -24.80
C GLY A 137 -1.64 10.59 -25.49
N PRO A 138 -2.25 11.02 -26.62
CA PRO A 138 -3.42 10.40 -27.26
C PRO A 138 -3.12 8.99 -27.78
N PHE A 139 -4.10 8.11 -27.71
CA PHE A 139 -4.08 6.80 -28.38
C PHE A 139 -5.12 6.75 -29.48
N PHE A 140 -4.80 6.06 -30.57
CA PHE A 140 -5.63 5.90 -31.75
C PHE A 140 -6.12 4.46 -31.87
N ARG A 141 -7.09 4.25 -32.75
CA ARG A 141 -7.67 2.93 -32.93
C ARG A 141 -6.62 1.95 -33.43
N ASN A 142 -6.59 0.77 -32.82
CA ASN A 142 -5.60 -0.27 -33.01
C ASN A 142 -4.19 0.01 -32.46
N ASP A 143 -3.96 1.16 -31.80
CA ASP A 143 -2.73 1.34 -31.04
C ASP A 143 -2.64 0.26 -29.95
N VAL A 144 -1.43 -0.24 -29.74
CA VAL A 144 -1.13 -1.25 -28.73
C VAL A 144 -0.25 -0.62 -27.66
N LEU A 145 -0.63 -0.79 -26.40
CA LEU A 145 0.16 -0.32 -25.27
C LEU A 145 0.10 -1.31 -24.11
N ARG A 146 1.21 -1.41 -23.38
CA ARG A 146 1.25 -2.07 -22.07
C ARG A 146 0.94 -1.06 -20.98
N VAL A 147 -0.13 -1.29 -20.24
CA VAL A 147 -0.58 -0.40 -19.15
C VAL A 147 -0.73 -1.20 -17.85
N PRO A 148 -0.70 -0.56 -16.67
CA PRO A 148 -0.96 -1.23 -15.40
C PRO A 148 -2.28 -2.00 -15.40
N LEU A 149 -2.33 -3.14 -14.70
CA LEU A 149 -3.49 -4.03 -14.67
C LEU A 149 -4.81 -3.32 -14.36
N ASN A 150 -4.83 -2.44 -13.36
CA ASN A 150 -6.05 -1.71 -12.99
C ASN A 150 -6.53 -0.79 -14.11
N ASP A 151 -5.62 -0.13 -14.83
CA ASP A 151 -5.98 0.70 -15.98
C ASP A 151 -6.49 -0.15 -17.14
N ALA A 152 -5.85 -1.29 -17.41
CA ALA A 152 -6.27 -2.21 -18.46
C ALA A 152 -7.69 -2.73 -18.20
N VAL A 153 -7.97 -3.19 -16.98
CA VAL A 153 -9.31 -3.65 -16.59
C VAL A 153 -10.34 -2.54 -16.76
N ARG A 154 -10.06 -1.32 -16.28
CA ARG A 154 -10.98 -0.18 -16.42
C ARG A 154 -11.26 0.14 -17.89
N LEU A 155 -10.22 0.25 -18.73
CA LEU A 155 -10.39 0.57 -20.14
C LEU A 155 -11.17 -0.48 -20.92
N VAL A 156 -11.03 -1.76 -20.55
CA VAL A 156 -11.81 -2.85 -21.14
C VAL A 156 -13.26 -2.81 -20.66
N GLN A 157 -13.51 -2.54 -19.38
CA GLN A 157 -14.87 -2.36 -18.83
C GLN A 157 -15.61 -1.17 -19.43
N GLU A 158 -14.88 -0.10 -19.77
CA GLU A 158 -15.40 1.08 -20.48
C GLU A 158 -15.55 0.85 -22.00
N GLU A 159 -15.31 -0.37 -22.50
CA GLU A 159 -15.37 -0.72 -23.92
C GLU A 159 -14.40 0.07 -24.83
N LYS A 160 -13.37 0.70 -24.25
CA LYS A 160 -12.37 1.51 -24.97
C LYS A 160 -11.17 0.70 -25.47
N ALA A 161 -10.96 -0.49 -24.91
CA ALA A 161 -9.84 -1.35 -25.24
C ALA A 161 -10.19 -2.85 -25.12
N VAL A 162 -9.33 -3.71 -25.64
CA VAL A 162 -9.39 -5.18 -25.46
C VAL A 162 -8.04 -5.72 -25.00
N PHE A 163 -8.05 -6.79 -24.20
CA PHE A 163 -6.83 -7.49 -23.83
C PHE A 163 -6.19 -8.19 -25.05
N LEU A 164 -4.86 -8.13 -25.14
CA LEU A 164 -4.07 -8.99 -26.04
C LEU A 164 -3.49 -10.18 -25.26
N SER A 165 -2.57 -10.95 -25.84
CA SER A 165 -2.03 -12.17 -25.21
C SER A 165 -0.65 -12.02 -24.58
N ASP A 166 0.15 -11.02 -24.98
CA ASP A 166 1.52 -10.86 -24.49
C ASP A 166 1.55 -9.94 -23.26
N HIS A 167 1.60 -10.51 -22.06
CA HIS A 167 1.54 -9.76 -20.80
C HIS A 167 2.82 -9.89 -19.98
N ASN A 168 3.22 -8.79 -19.35
CA ASN A 168 4.28 -8.79 -18.36
C ASN A 168 3.65 -8.92 -16.97
N LEU A 169 3.37 -10.16 -16.57
CA LEU A 169 2.76 -10.46 -15.28
C LEU A 169 3.79 -10.39 -14.15
N SER A 170 3.38 -9.76 -13.05
CA SER A 170 4.03 -9.86 -11.75
C SER A 170 3.11 -10.63 -10.82
N TRP A 171 3.65 -11.47 -9.94
CA TRP A 171 2.83 -12.30 -9.05
C TRP A 171 3.45 -12.52 -7.69
N PHE A 172 2.63 -12.95 -6.74
CA PHE A 172 3.10 -13.38 -5.42
C PHE A 172 3.00 -14.89 -5.21
N CYS A 173 3.80 -15.39 -4.27
CA CYS A 173 3.81 -16.80 -3.90
C CYS A 173 2.58 -17.16 -3.07
N ARG A 174 1.83 -18.19 -3.51
CA ARG A 174 0.71 -18.77 -2.75
C ARG A 174 1.08 -20.02 -1.97
N LYS A 175 2.21 -20.67 -2.31
CA LYS A 175 2.60 -21.98 -1.76
C LYS A 175 3.52 -21.90 -0.56
N LYS A 176 4.36 -20.86 -0.48
CA LYS A 176 5.37 -20.68 0.58
C LYS A 176 5.20 -19.31 1.19
N GLU A 177 5.00 -19.26 2.51
CA GLU A 177 5.01 -18.02 3.27
C GLU A 177 6.40 -17.37 3.17
N ASN A 178 6.42 -16.06 2.97
CA ASN A 178 7.65 -15.31 2.87
C ASN A 178 8.21 -15.01 4.27
N PHE A 179 9.53 -14.91 4.41
CA PHE A 179 10.12 -14.76 5.75
C PHE A 179 9.79 -13.42 6.41
N LEU A 180 9.52 -12.36 5.64
CA LEU A 180 9.10 -11.08 6.17
C LEU A 180 7.68 -11.16 6.73
N SER A 181 6.78 -11.91 6.08
CA SER A 181 5.44 -12.23 6.60
C SER A 181 5.51 -12.90 7.97
N ILE A 182 6.38 -13.91 8.12
CA ILE A 182 6.56 -14.63 9.38
C ILE A 182 6.95 -13.65 10.50
N GLU A 183 7.93 -12.79 10.25
CA GLU A 183 8.44 -11.84 11.25
C GLU A 183 7.45 -10.72 11.56
N LEU A 184 6.69 -10.24 10.56
CA LEU A 184 5.58 -9.30 10.78
C LEU A 184 4.46 -9.92 11.60
N ASN A 185 4.11 -11.18 11.35
CA ASN A 185 3.12 -11.91 12.13
C ASN A 185 3.58 -12.13 13.58
N GLU A 186 4.85 -12.47 13.80
CA GLU A 186 5.42 -12.56 15.16
C GLU A 186 5.47 -11.20 15.87
N LEU A 187 5.78 -10.12 15.14
CA LEU A 187 5.73 -8.76 15.67
C LEU A 187 4.31 -8.39 16.09
N ASN A 188 3.31 -8.70 15.27
CA ASN A 188 1.90 -8.46 15.59
C ASN A 188 1.45 -9.25 16.83
N LYS A 189 1.85 -10.53 16.96
CA LYS A 189 1.57 -11.34 18.16
C LYS A 189 2.16 -10.70 19.42
N LYS A 190 3.39 -10.17 19.34
CA LYS A 190 4.03 -9.45 20.46
C LYS A 190 3.27 -8.18 20.81
N ILE A 191 2.87 -7.38 19.82
CA ILE A 191 2.06 -6.17 20.03
C ILE A 191 0.78 -6.53 20.80
N VAL A 192 0.01 -7.50 20.31
CA VAL A 192 -1.25 -7.93 20.94
C VAL A 192 -1.02 -8.47 22.36
N PHE A 193 0.08 -9.20 22.60
CA PHE A 193 0.41 -9.71 23.92
C PHE A 193 0.70 -8.58 24.92
N PHE A 194 1.53 -7.60 24.54
CA PHE A 194 1.88 -6.50 25.44
C PHE A 194 0.73 -5.50 25.62
N ASP A 195 -0.08 -5.25 24.59
CA ASP A 195 -1.32 -4.46 24.73
C ASP A 195 -2.25 -5.08 25.78
N LYS A 196 -2.45 -6.41 25.74
CA LYS A 196 -3.26 -7.11 26.75
C LYS A 196 -2.68 -6.98 28.16
N LYS A 197 -1.36 -7.09 28.30
CA LYS A 197 -0.68 -6.88 29.59
C LYS A 197 -0.88 -5.47 30.12
N LEU A 198 -0.72 -4.45 29.27
CA LEU A 198 -0.96 -3.05 29.66
C LEU A 198 -2.39 -2.85 30.14
N THR A 199 -3.38 -3.37 29.39
CA THR A 199 -4.80 -3.31 29.80
C THR A 199 -5.06 -4.03 31.14
N GLU A 200 -4.35 -5.12 31.42
CA GLU A 200 -4.47 -5.84 32.70
C GLU A 200 -3.86 -5.03 33.86
N ILE A 201 -2.68 -4.44 33.67
CA ILE A 201 -2.03 -3.56 34.65
C ILE A 201 -2.92 -2.35 34.94
N GLU A 202 -3.49 -1.70 33.91
CA GLU A 202 -4.44 -0.59 34.06
C GLU A 202 -5.66 -1.01 34.88
N LYS A 203 -6.29 -2.14 34.54
CA LYS A 203 -7.45 -2.66 35.26
C LYS A 203 -7.15 -2.97 36.73
N ASN A 204 -5.98 -3.52 37.02
CA ASN A 204 -5.57 -3.81 38.39
C ASN A 204 -5.30 -2.51 39.16
N SER A 205 -4.62 -1.54 38.55
CA SER A 205 -4.40 -0.22 39.17
C SER A 205 -5.71 0.52 39.43
N ILE A 206 -6.68 0.46 38.52
CA ILE A 206 -8.02 1.05 38.73
C ILE A 206 -8.71 0.40 39.94
N LYS A 207 -8.63 -0.94 40.08
CA LYS A 207 -9.23 -1.66 41.21
C LYS A 207 -8.56 -1.33 42.54
N GLU A 208 -7.24 -1.20 42.56
CA GLU A 208 -6.46 -0.98 43.78
C GLU A 208 -6.47 0.49 44.22
N ASN A 209 -6.39 1.43 43.27
CA ASN A 209 -6.13 2.85 43.54
C ASN A 209 -7.30 3.78 43.18
N GLY A 210 -8.39 3.26 42.63
CA GLY A 210 -9.60 4.02 42.31
C GLY A 210 -9.32 5.22 41.41
N ILE A 211 -9.78 6.41 41.80
CA ILE A 211 -9.63 7.65 41.02
C ILE A 211 -8.14 8.06 40.85
N GLY A 212 -7.27 7.66 41.79
CA GLY A 212 -5.84 8.00 41.76
C GLY A 212 -4.98 7.11 40.86
N PHE A 213 -5.56 6.14 40.16
CA PHE A 213 -4.83 5.09 39.44
C PHE A 213 -3.78 5.61 38.45
N SER A 214 -4.02 6.76 37.81
CA SER A 214 -3.10 7.33 36.82
C SER A 214 -1.74 7.68 37.41
N LEU A 215 -1.70 8.27 38.63
CA LEU A 215 -0.45 8.62 39.32
C LEU A 215 0.40 7.38 39.64
N PHE A 216 -0.25 6.26 39.93
CA PHE A 216 0.41 4.98 40.18
C PHE A 216 0.92 4.31 38.90
N LEU A 217 0.17 4.44 37.79
CA LEU A 217 0.63 3.95 36.49
C LEU A 217 1.84 4.74 35.99
N ASP A 218 1.77 6.07 36.07
CA ASP A 218 2.84 6.97 35.61
C ASP A 218 4.16 6.75 36.38
N SER A 219 4.06 6.29 37.63
CA SER A 219 5.22 5.96 38.47
C SER A 219 5.67 4.50 38.36
N SER A 220 4.92 3.64 37.65
CA SER A 220 5.26 2.22 37.46
C SER A 220 6.32 2.04 36.35
N PRO A 221 7.55 1.59 36.68
CA PRO A 221 8.58 1.37 35.67
C PRO A 221 8.19 0.29 34.66
N GLU A 222 7.45 -0.73 35.10
CA GLU A 222 6.97 -1.82 34.25
C GLU A 222 5.94 -1.32 33.23
N PHE A 223 4.96 -0.53 33.68
CA PHE A 223 3.94 0.05 32.81
C PHE A 223 4.57 0.97 31.75
N ASN A 224 5.46 1.87 32.19
CA ASN A 224 6.16 2.79 31.30
C ASN A 224 7.02 2.05 30.28
N PHE A 225 7.77 1.02 30.71
CA PHE A 225 8.57 0.21 29.80
C PHE A 225 7.71 -0.51 28.75
N PHE A 226 6.63 -1.18 29.15
CA PHE A 226 5.76 -1.87 28.19
C PHE A 226 5.02 -0.91 27.27
N SER A 227 4.60 0.25 27.75
CA SER A 227 3.95 1.28 26.94
C SER A 227 4.87 1.75 25.82
N GLU A 228 6.09 2.18 26.17
CA GLU A 228 7.11 2.59 25.19
C GLU A 228 7.52 1.46 24.24
N PHE A 229 7.64 0.24 24.77
CA PHE A 229 7.98 -0.92 23.96
C PHE A 229 6.90 -1.23 22.93
N VAL A 230 5.62 -1.19 23.32
CA VAL A 230 4.49 -1.36 22.39
C VAL A 230 4.49 -0.28 21.32
N VAL A 231 4.69 0.99 21.69
CA VAL A 231 4.79 2.10 20.74
C VAL A 231 5.90 1.85 19.72
N LEU A 232 7.07 1.38 20.17
CA LEU A 232 8.17 1.00 19.29
C LEU A 232 7.79 -0.15 18.33
N LEU A 233 7.21 -1.24 18.85
CA LEU A 233 6.81 -2.38 18.02
C LEU A 233 5.76 -1.98 16.98
N LYS A 234 4.75 -1.21 17.39
CA LYS A 234 3.71 -0.64 16.52
C LYS A 234 4.30 0.24 15.44
N SER A 235 5.29 1.07 15.78
CA SER A 235 6.02 1.93 14.84
C SER A 235 6.80 1.11 13.82
N ILE A 236 7.52 0.05 14.25
CA ILE A 236 8.23 -0.86 13.35
C ILE A 236 7.23 -1.53 12.39
N PHE A 237 6.20 -2.17 12.95
CA PHE A 237 5.18 -2.91 12.21
C PHE A 237 4.54 -2.06 11.12
N SER A 238 3.97 -0.91 11.50
CA SER A 238 3.29 0.00 10.58
C SER A 238 4.21 0.66 9.55
N SER A 239 5.50 0.83 9.87
CA SER A 239 6.45 1.53 8.99
C SER A 239 7.20 0.61 8.04
N THR A 240 7.27 -0.70 8.30
CA THR A 240 7.97 -1.66 7.43
C THR A 240 7.49 -1.57 5.97
N PRO A 241 6.19 -1.61 5.65
CA PRO A 241 5.69 -1.43 4.28
C PRO A 241 6.23 -0.18 3.56
N PHE A 242 6.26 0.96 4.26
CA PHE A 242 6.73 2.23 3.69
C PHE A 242 8.25 2.28 3.56
N HIS A 243 8.96 1.56 4.42
CA HIS A 243 10.42 1.47 4.36
C HIS A 243 10.88 0.68 3.13
N LEU A 244 10.15 -0.38 2.75
CA LEU A 244 10.45 -1.20 1.57
C LEU A 244 10.39 -0.44 0.24
N ILE A 245 9.64 0.68 0.19
CA ILE A 245 9.52 1.53 -1.01
C ILE A 245 10.47 2.72 -1.01
N SER A 246 11.26 2.90 0.06
CA SER A 246 12.20 4.01 0.15
C SER A 246 13.43 3.76 -0.72
N LEU A 247 13.76 4.71 -1.59
CA LEU A 247 15.00 4.65 -2.39
C LEU A 247 16.26 4.75 -1.53
N SER A 248 16.15 5.28 -0.31
CA SER A 248 17.27 5.36 0.63
C SER A 248 17.47 4.07 1.43
N PHE A 249 16.60 3.07 1.24
CA PHE A 249 16.68 1.82 1.96
C PHE A 249 17.90 1.00 1.49
N VAL A 250 18.73 0.55 2.44
CA VAL A 250 19.97 -0.19 2.14
C VAL A 250 19.70 -1.48 1.35
N PHE A 251 18.56 -2.11 1.62
CA PHE A 251 18.15 -3.37 1.02
C PHE A 251 17.04 -3.17 -0.02
N PHE A 252 17.02 -2.02 -0.69
CA PHE A 252 16.02 -1.70 -1.70
C PHE A 252 15.98 -2.75 -2.82
N ASP A 253 14.79 -3.33 -3.05
CA ASP A 253 14.49 -4.20 -4.19
C ASP A 253 13.39 -3.56 -5.03
N ALA A 254 13.68 -3.33 -6.30
CA ALA A 254 12.81 -2.60 -7.21
C ALA A 254 11.49 -3.33 -7.50
N ASP A 255 11.54 -4.65 -7.65
CA ASP A 255 10.37 -5.46 -7.99
C ASP A 255 9.42 -5.51 -6.79
N LEU A 256 9.97 -5.70 -5.59
CA LEU A 256 9.22 -5.65 -4.34
C LEU A 256 8.65 -4.26 -4.08
N ALA A 257 9.43 -3.19 -4.25
CA ALA A 257 8.95 -1.82 -4.06
C ALA A 257 7.80 -1.50 -5.03
N CYS A 258 7.92 -1.88 -6.30
CA CYS A 258 6.87 -1.71 -7.30
C CYS A 258 5.60 -2.49 -6.93
N ALA A 259 5.74 -3.73 -6.48
CA ALA A 259 4.63 -4.55 -6.01
C ALA A 259 3.91 -3.89 -4.81
N VAL A 260 4.67 -3.44 -3.81
CA VAL A 260 4.16 -2.76 -2.61
C VAL A 260 3.38 -1.49 -3.00
N ARG A 261 3.96 -0.60 -3.80
CA ARG A 261 3.29 0.63 -4.25
C ARG A 261 2.01 0.32 -5.02
N SER A 262 2.05 -0.66 -5.91
CA SER A 262 0.89 -1.02 -6.73
C SER A 262 -0.24 -1.62 -5.88
N VAL A 263 0.07 -2.36 -4.82
CA VAL A 263 -0.93 -2.83 -3.85
C VAL A 263 -1.52 -1.67 -3.06
N PHE A 264 -0.70 -0.72 -2.58
CA PHE A 264 -1.21 0.50 -1.93
C PHE A 264 -2.20 1.24 -2.81
N SER A 265 -1.77 1.59 -4.04
CA SER A 265 -2.62 2.30 -4.99
C SER A 265 -3.90 1.51 -5.27
N SER A 266 -3.81 0.20 -5.52
CA SER A 266 -4.98 -0.62 -5.81
C SER A 266 -6.00 -0.68 -4.67
N VAL A 267 -5.55 -0.82 -3.42
CA VAL A 267 -6.46 -0.88 -2.26
C VAL A 267 -7.11 0.49 -2.01
N LEU A 268 -6.33 1.57 -2.09
CA LEU A 268 -6.83 2.92 -1.90
C LEU A 268 -7.83 3.34 -2.98
N LEU A 269 -7.60 2.93 -4.23
CA LEU A 269 -8.55 3.15 -5.33
C LEU A 269 -9.85 2.41 -5.12
N LYS A 270 -9.79 1.12 -4.73
CA LYS A 270 -10.99 0.35 -4.39
C LYS A 270 -11.77 0.98 -3.24
N PHE A 271 -11.07 1.51 -2.23
CA PHE A 271 -11.71 2.24 -1.13
C PHE A 271 -12.40 3.51 -1.63
N ASN A 272 -11.78 4.24 -2.57
CA ASN A 272 -12.36 5.44 -3.15
C ASN A 272 -13.60 5.13 -3.99
N GLU A 273 -13.51 4.15 -4.88
CA GLU A 273 -14.65 3.66 -5.66
C GLU A 273 -15.80 3.20 -4.75
N PHE A 274 -15.49 2.41 -3.73
CA PHE A 274 -16.48 1.95 -2.75
C PHE A 274 -17.14 3.11 -1.98
N SER A 275 -16.36 4.09 -1.56
CA SER A 275 -16.88 5.26 -0.83
C SER A 275 -17.84 6.07 -1.72
N ASN A 276 -17.43 6.34 -2.97
CA ASN A 276 -18.23 7.11 -3.92
C ASN A 276 -19.57 6.42 -4.25
N LEU A 277 -19.57 5.08 -4.37
CA LEU A 277 -20.81 4.30 -4.54
C LEU A 277 -21.76 4.40 -3.34
N ASN A 278 -21.22 4.62 -2.14
CA ASN A 278 -21.99 4.79 -0.90
C ASN A 278 -22.25 6.28 -0.56
N SER A 279 -22.26 7.15 -1.57
CA SER A 279 -22.50 8.60 -1.42
C SER A 279 -21.55 9.31 -0.44
N SER A 280 -20.37 8.74 -0.18
CA SER A 280 -19.31 9.34 0.62
C SER A 280 -18.17 9.75 -0.30
N LYS A 281 -17.61 10.96 -0.16
CA LYS A 281 -16.46 11.36 -0.97
C LYS A 281 -15.18 10.97 -0.25
N SER A 282 -14.24 10.39 -0.97
CA SER A 282 -12.93 10.06 -0.42
C SER A 282 -11.81 10.68 -1.25
N PHE A 283 -10.77 11.15 -0.56
CA PHE A 283 -9.61 11.76 -1.17
C PHE A 283 -8.37 11.02 -0.71
N ILE A 284 -7.63 10.45 -1.64
CA ILE A 284 -6.42 9.70 -1.34
C ILE A 284 -5.29 10.69 -1.07
N SER A 285 -4.64 10.60 0.10
CA SER A 285 -3.47 11.40 0.47
C SER A 285 -2.32 10.48 0.85
N SER A 286 -1.44 10.22 -0.12
CA SER A 286 -0.26 9.34 -0.03
C SER A 286 -0.54 7.94 0.53
N ASN A 287 -0.74 7.84 1.85
CA ASN A 287 -0.93 6.59 2.62
C ASN A 287 -2.22 6.58 3.45
N ASN A 288 -2.99 7.67 3.43
CA ASN A 288 -4.22 7.84 4.18
C ASN A 288 -5.34 8.21 3.24
N VAL A 289 -6.58 7.99 3.67
CA VAL A 289 -7.75 8.49 2.96
C VAL A 289 -8.44 9.54 3.82
N LEU A 290 -8.73 10.68 3.23
CA LEU A 290 -9.61 11.68 3.84
C LEU A 290 -11.03 11.37 3.40
N LEU A 291 -11.91 11.11 4.37
CA LEU A 291 -13.27 10.68 4.13
C LEU A 291 -14.26 11.77 4.56
N ASP A 292 -15.09 12.18 3.60
CA ASP A 292 -16.27 13.00 3.80
C ASP A 292 -17.49 12.08 3.88
N SER A 293 -17.96 11.83 5.11
CA SER A 293 -19.09 10.94 5.37
C SER A 293 -19.76 11.24 6.71
N ASP A 294 -21.09 11.20 6.71
CA ASP A 294 -21.92 11.26 7.90
C ASP A 294 -21.66 10.06 8.82
N ASN A 295 -21.38 8.88 8.25
CA ASN A 295 -21.12 7.65 9.00
C ASN A 295 -19.82 6.95 8.55
N PRO A 296 -18.65 7.51 8.90
CA PRO A 296 -17.34 7.04 8.44
C PRO A 296 -17.02 5.63 8.92
N LEU A 297 -17.38 5.29 10.17
CA LEU A 297 -17.12 3.97 10.75
C LEU A 297 -17.87 2.87 9.98
N LYS A 298 -19.12 3.16 9.57
CA LYS A 298 -19.88 2.23 8.74
C LYS A 298 -19.24 2.02 7.37
N VAL A 299 -18.86 3.10 6.67
CA VAL A 299 -18.18 2.99 5.36
C VAL A 299 -16.89 2.17 5.48
N ILE A 300 -16.08 2.44 6.51
CA ILE A 300 -14.83 1.72 6.78
C ILE A 300 -15.08 0.22 7.03
N SER A 301 -16.01 -0.10 7.93
CA SER A 301 -16.32 -1.49 8.29
C SER A 301 -16.96 -2.28 7.14
N ASP A 302 -17.87 -1.67 6.39
CA ASP A 302 -18.50 -2.29 5.22
C ASP A 302 -17.48 -2.54 4.11
N PHE A 303 -16.54 -1.60 3.87
CA PHE A 303 -15.45 -1.81 2.92
C PHE A 303 -14.58 -3.01 3.33
N SER A 304 -14.11 -3.03 4.57
CA SER A 304 -13.26 -4.10 5.09
C SER A 304 -13.96 -5.45 5.05
N LYS A 305 -15.26 -5.51 5.36
CA LYS A 305 -16.05 -6.73 5.24
C LYS A 305 -16.20 -7.19 3.79
N ASN A 306 -16.51 -6.29 2.87
CA ASN A 306 -16.72 -6.62 1.45
C ASN A 306 -15.43 -7.07 0.76
N GLN A 307 -14.30 -6.46 1.11
CA GLN A 307 -12.99 -6.80 0.53
C GLN A 307 -12.26 -7.89 1.34
N ASN A 308 -12.84 -8.36 2.45
CA ASN A 308 -12.23 -9.29 3.40
C ASN A 308 -10.85 -8.80 3.88
N LEU A 309 -10.75 -7.52 4.24
CA LEU A 309 -9.52 -6.85 4.68
C LEU A 309 -9.61 -6.50 6.18
N PRO A 310 -8.47 -6.31 6.87
CA PRO A 310 -8.45 -5.69 8.20
C PRO A 310 -9.12 -4.31 8.20
N VAL A 311 -9.68 -3.92 9.34
CA VAL A 311 -10.39 -2.65 9.50
C VAL A 311 -9.36 -1.54 9.71
N PRO A 312 -9.27 -0.53 8.82
CA PRO A 312 -8.42 0.64 9.06
C PRO A 312 -8.97 1.50 10.19
N GLU A 313 -8.10 2.31 10.80
CA GLU A 313 -8.46 3.12 11.97
C GLU A 313 -8.99 4.50 11.53
N LEU A 314 -10.02 4.98 12.22
CA LEU A 314 -10.47 6.37 12.08
C LEU A 314 -9.66 7.23 13.05
N VAL A 315 -8.90 8.18 12.51
CA VAL A 315 -8.17 9.19 13.27
C VAL A 315 -9.03 10.45 13.31
N VAL A 316 -9.48 10.79 14.52
CA VAL A 316 -10.31 11.97 14.83
C VAL A 316 -9.41 13.09 15.36
#